data_AF-A0A232LNB6-F1
#
_entry.id   AF-A0A232LNB6-F1
#
_cell.length_a   1.000
_cell.length_b   1.000
_cell.length_c   1.000
_cell.angle_alpha   90.00
_cell.angle_beta   90.00
_cell.angle_gamma   90.00
#
_symmetry.space_group_name_H-M   'P 1'
#
loop_
_entity.id
_entity.type
_entity.pdbx_description
1 polymer ?
#
loop_
_entity_poly.entity_id
_entity_poly.type
_entity_poly.pdbx_seq_one_letter_code
_entity_poly.pdbx_strand_id
1 'polypeptide(L)'
;MKDLGPLAFFLGIRVLRDRATRKLWLCQDSYIEKIATQFNVARKEAFRGNPLPTNELQPNPLQATADQIQWYQSSTGSVNYPAVITRPDIAKGASRLAEFLLNPSPHHQK
;
A
#
# COMPACT_ATOMS: atom_id res chain seq x y z
N MET A 1 32.94 -7.03 -8.72
CA MET A 1 31.52 -6.62 -8.89
C MET A 1 30.98 -7.40 -10.09
N LYS A 2 29.89 -8.17 -9.95
CA LYS A 2 29.36 -9.03 -11.02
C LYS A 2 28.25 -8.28 -11.75
N ASP A 3 28.37 -8.15 -13.08
CA ASP A 3 27.28 -7.64 -13.91
C ASP A 3 26.22 -8.73 -14.10
N LEU A 4 24.98 -8.43 -13.73
CA LEU A 4 23.82 -9.31 -13.88
C LEU A 4 22.95 -8.92 -15.08
N GLY A 5 23.42 -7.97 -15.89
CA GLY A 5 22.68 -7.40 -17.00
C GLY A 5 21.72 -6.29 -16.56
N PRO A 6 20.82 -5.88 -17.46
CA PRO A 6 19.86 -4.80 -17.17
C PRO A 6 18.96 -5.13 -15.98
N LEU A 7 18.77 -4.14 -15.10
CA LEU A 7 17.87 -4.27 -13.95
C LEU A 7 16.42 -4.45 -14.43
N ALA A 8 15.86 -5.63 -14.18
CA ALA A 8 14.46 -5.94 -14.50
C ALA A 8 13.55 -5.90 -13.27
N PHE A 9 14.04 -6.35 -12.10
CA PHE A 9 13.29 -6.39 -10.85
C PHE A 9 14.18 -6.07 -9.64
N PHE A 10 13.64 -5.31 -8.70
CA PHE A 10 14.30 -5.01 -7.42
C PHE A 10 13.25 -4.78 -6.34
N LEU A 11 13.31 -5.54 -5.24
CA LEU A 11 12.42 -5.36 -4.07
C LEU A 11 10.91 -5.32 -4.41
N GLY A 12 10.46 -6.14 -5.37
CA GLY A 12 9.06 -6.13 -5.83
C GLY A 12 8.70 -4.95 -6.74
N ILE A 13 9.68 -4.19 -7.19
CA ILE A 13 9.55 -3.16 -8.22
C ILE A 13 10.04 -3.76 -9.53
N ARG A 14 9.15 -3.82 -10.51
CA ARG A 14 9.45 -4.12 -11.89
C ARG A 14 9.92 -2.85 -12.59
N VAL A 15 11.09 -2.93 -13.23
CA VAL A 15 11.72 -1.81 -13.91
C VAL A 15 11.56 -2.00 -15.40
N LEU A 16 10.80 -1.10 -16.03
CA LEU A 16 10.69 -1.03 -17.48
C LEU A 16 11.54 0.13 -17.96
N ARG A 17 12.45 -0.14 -18.91
CA ARG A 17 13.36 0.88 -19.42
C ARG A 17 13.39 0.85 -20.94
N ASP A 18 12.99 1.95 -21.55
CA ASP A 18 13.17 2.18 -22.98
C ASP A 18 14.33 3.16 -23.17
N ARG A 19 15.45 2.66 -23.68
CA ARG A 19 16.66 3.46 -23.90
C ARG A 19 16.56 4.34 -25.14
N ALA A 20 15.80 3.94 -26.16
CA ALA A 20 15.64 4.72 -27.39
C ALA A 20 14.87 6.01 -27.10
N THR A 21 13.79 5.91 -26.31
CA THR A 21 13.00 7.07 -25.89
C THR A 21 13.46 7.70 -24.57
N ARG A 22 14.50 7.13 -23.93
CA ARG A 22 15.04 7.54 -22.62
C ARG A 22 13.98 7.58 -21.51
N LYS A 23 13.04 6.64 -21.54
CA LYS A 23 11.97 6.51 -20.54
C LYS A 23 12.25 5.37 -19.55
N LEU A 24 11.78 5.57 -18.33
CA LEU A 24 11.87 4.62 -17.23
C LEU A 24 10.53 4.58 -16.51
N TRP A 25 10.03 3.39 -16.23
CA TRP A 25 8.85 3.18 -15.39
C TRP A 25 9.20 2.22 -14.26
N LEU A 26 8.69 2.54 -13.07
CA LEU A 26 8.76 1.71 -11.89
C LEU A 26 7.35 1.19 -11.59
N CYS A 27 7.17 -0.12 -11.61
CA CYS A 27 5.86 -0.75 -11.43
C CYS A 27 5.91 -1.66 -10.20
N GLN A 28 5.00 -1.45 -9.24
CA GLN A 28 4.84 -2.30 -8.05
C GLN A 28 3.57 -3.16 -8.13
N ASP A 29 3.13 -3.48 -9.34
CA ASP A 29 1.96 -4.32 -9.60
C ASP A 29 2.00 -5.65 -8.85
N SER A 30 3.08 -6.41 -8.96
CA SER A 30 3.25 -7.70 -8.26
C SER A 30 3.20 -7.55 -6.73
N TYR A 31 3.74 -6.47 -6.18
CA TYR A 31 3.68 -6.19 -4.75
C TYR A 31 2.26 -5.83 -4.32
N ILE A 32 1.58 -4.98 -5.09
CA ILE A 32 0.19 -4.57 -4.82
C ILE A 32 -0.75 -5.78 -4.88
N GLU A 33 -0.59 -6.66 -5.86
CA GLU A 33 -1.35 -7.91 -5.95
C GLU A 33 -1.09 -8.82 -4.74
N LYS A 34 0.17 -8.99 -4.34
CA LYS A 34 0.54 -9.76 -3.16
C LYS A 34 -0.16 -9.26 -1.88
N ILE A 35 -0.10 -7.95 -1.61
CA ILE A 35 -0.72 -7.40 -0.39
C ILE A 35 -2.26 -7.44 -0.48
N ALA A 36 -2.83 -7.26 -1.67
CA ALA A 36 -4.28 -7.38 -1.86
C ALA A 36 -4.77 -8.80 -1.54
N THR A 37 -4.05 -9.83 -2.01
CA THR A 37 -4.34 -11.22 -1.65
C THR A 37 -4.14 -11.47 -0.16
N GLN A 38 -3.05 -10.98 0.42
CA GLN A 38 -2.72 -11.18 1.85
C GLN A 38 -3.81 -10.63 2.78
N PHE A 39 -4.38 -9.47 2.47
CA PHE A 39 -5.41 -8.82 3.28
C PHE A 39 -6.84 -9.03 2.76
N ASN A 40 -7.04 -9.99 1.85
CA ASN A 40 -8.34 -10.33 1.25
C ASN A 40 -9.08 -9.13 0.65
N VAL A 41 -8.33 -8.19 0.05
CA VAL A 41 -8.91 -7.02 -0.62
C VAL A 41 -9.40 -7.45 -1.99
N ALA A 42 -10.72 -7.48 -2.17
CA ALA A 42 -11.34 -7.80 -3.45
C ALA A 42 -10.92 -6.78 -4.52
N ARG A 43 -10.51 -7.30 -5.69
CA ARG A 43 -10.24 -6.46 -6.87
C ARG A 43 -11.54 -5.77 -7.28
N LYS A 44 -11.60 -4.45 -7.10
CA LYS A 44 -12.68 -3.62 -7.67
C LYS A 44 -12.29 -3.28 -9.11
N GLU A 45 -13.16 -3.54 -10.08
CA GLU A 45 -12.87 -3.33 -11.51
C GLU A 45 -12.57 -1.87 -11.85
N ALA A 46 -13.13 -0.93 -11.09
CA ALA A 46 -12.74 0.47 -11.11
C ALA A 46 -13.02 1.12 -9.75
N PHE A 47 -11.99 1.63 -9.09
CA PHE A 47 -12.18 2.60 -8.01
C PHE A 47 -12.32 3.99 -8.63
N ARG A 48 -13.56 4.50 -8.70
CA ARG A 48 -13.86 5.87 -9.14
C ARG A 48 -14.20 6.69 -7.90
N GLY A 49 -13.18 7.10 -7.16
CA GLY A 49 -13.37 7.86 -5.93
C GLY A 49 -12.07 8.50 -5.43
N ASN A 50 -12.19 9.32 -4.40
CA ASN A 50 -11.04 9.81 -3.65
C ASN A 50 -10.48 8.65 -2.79
N PRO A 51 -9.18 8.33 -2.85
CA PRO A 51 -8.58 7.31 -1.99
C PRO A 51 -8.70 7.63 -0.49
N LEU A 52 -9.05 8.87 -0.14
CA LEU A 52 -9.37 9.27 1.22
C LEU A 52 -10.86 9.13 1.50
N PRO A 53 -11.25 8.59 2.66
CA PRO A 53 -12.64 8.51 3.05
C PRO A 53 -13.24 9.92 3.18
N THR A 54 -14.48 10.09 2.70
CA THR A 54 -15.27 11.31 2.91
C THR A 54 -15.65 11.49 4.39
N ASN A 55 -15.69 10.38 5.13
CA ASN A 55 -15.97 10.35 6.57
C ASN A 55 -14.65 10.36 7.34
N GLU A 56 -14.61 11.07 8.47
CA GLU A 56 -13.45 11.04 9.35
C GLU A 56 -13.25 9.63 9.93
N LEU A 57 -12.03 9.12 9.84
CA LEU A 57 -11.62 7.93 10.57
C LEU A 57 -11.61 8.27 12.07
N GLN A 58 -12.18 7.38 12.89
CA GLN A 58 -12.35 7.60 14.32
C GLN A 58 -11.70 6.45 15.08
N PRO A 59 -11.04 6.71 16.21
CA PRO A 59 -10.45 5.65 17.01
C PRO A 59 -11.53 4.68 17.50
N ASN A 60 -11.12 3.47 17.88
CA ASN A 60 -12.05 2.54 18.51
C ASN A 60 -12.57 3.16 19.83
N PRO A 61 -13.91 3.21 20.07
CA PRO A 61 -14.45 3.70 21.34
C PRO A 61 -14.06 2.82 22.53
N LEU A 62 -13.69 1.56 22.27
CA LEU A 62 -13.15 0.61 23.24
C LEU A 62 -11.68 0.31 22.88
N GLN A 63 -11.10 -0.68 23.54
CA GLN A 63 -9.77 -1.18 23.25
C GLN A 63 -9.82 -2.26 22.16
N ALA A 64 -9.04 -2.09 21.09
CA ALA A 64 -8.81 -3.11 20.08
C ALA A 64 -8.06 -4.32 20.68
N THR A 65 -8.35 -5.51 20.17
CA THR A 65 -7.62 -6.72 20.58
C THR A 65 -6.20 -6.71 20.03
N ALA A 66 -5.29 -7.49 20.63
CA ALA A 66 -3.93 -7.63 20.14
C ALA A 66 -3.89 -8.09 18.67
N ASP A 67 -4.76 -9.02 18.28
CA ASP A 67 -4.87 -9.51 16.90
C ASP A 67 -5.33 -8.42 15.93
N GLN A 68 -6.29 -7.58 16.33
CA GLN A 68 -6.76 -6.45 15.53
C GLN A 68 -5.65 -5.41 15.33
N ILE A 69 -4.90 -5.10 16.39
CA ILE A 69 -3.77 -4.18 16.36
C ILE A 69 -2.68 -4.72 15.43
N GLN A 70 -2.29 -5.98 15.60
CA GLN A 70 -1.25 -6.62 14.79
C GLN A 70 -1.63 -6.68 13.31
N TRP A 71 -2.87 -7.10 13.01
CA TRP A 71 -3.36 -7.13 11.64
C TRP A 71 -3.35 -5.73 11.01
N TYR A 72 -3.83 -4.73 11.74
CA TYR A 72 -3.90 -3.34 11.26
C TYR A 72 -2.52 -2.77 11.00
N GLN A 73 -1.58 -2.93 11.93
CA GLN A 73 -0.19 -2.52 11.77
C GLN A 73 0.47 -3.19 10.56
N SER A 74 0.23 -4.49 10.35
CA SER A 74 0.75 -5.23 9.20
C SER A 74 0.17 -4.70 7.87
N SER A 75 -1.14 -4.45 7.83
CA SER A 75 -1.82 -3.92 6.65
C SER A 75 -1.36 -2.49 6.30
N THR A 76 -1.41 -1.58 7.28
CA THR A 76 -0.98 -0.19 7.11
C THR A 76 0.51 -0.09 6.75
N GLY A 77 1.37 -0.89 7.38
CA GLY A 77 2.80 -0.95 7.06
C GLY A 77 3.06 -1.45 5.64
N SER A 78 2.28 -2.42 5.17
CA SER A 78 2.38 -2.93 3.80
C SER A 78 1.97 -1.88 2.75
N VAL A 79 0.97 -1.04 3.05
CA VAL A 79 0.54 0.06 2.17
C VAL A 79 1.59 1.18 2.12
N ASN A 80 2.35 1.39 3.20
CA ASN A 80 3.35 2.45 3.26
C ASN A 80 4.48 2.28 2.22
N TYR A 81 4.86 1.03 1.90
CA TYR A 81 5.92 0.77 0.92
C TYR A 81 5.61 1.35 -0.47
N PRO A 82 4.47 1.03 -1.11
CA PRO A 82 4.13 1.63 -2.40
C PRO A 82 3.84 3.12 -2.30
N ALA A 83 3.27 3.59 -1.19
CA ALA A 83 3.01 5.01 -0.95
C ALA A 83 4.28 5.89 -1.04
N VAL A 84 5.40 5.37 -0.52
CA VAL A 84 6.68 6.08 -0.51
C VAL A 84 7.43 5.97 -1.84
N ILE A 85 7.30 4.83 -2.55
CA ILE A 85 8.17 4.54 -3.70
C ILE A 85 7.55 4.85 -5.07
N THR A 86 6.35 4.33 -5.37
CA THR A 86 5.76 4.47 -6.73
C THR A 86 4.36 5.10 -6.76
N ARG A 87 3.68 5.23 -5.62
CA ARG A 87 2.28 5.67 -5.50
C ARG A 87 2.12 6.82 -4.50
N PRO A 88 2.68 8.01 -4.78
CA PRO A 88 2.53 9.16 -3.88
C PRO A 88 1.07 9.62 -3.73
N ASP A 89 0.21 9.27 -4.67
CA ASP A 89 -1.22 9.58 -4.66
C ASP A 89 -1.98 8.96 -3.47
N ILE A 90 -1.46 7.87 -2.89
CA ILE A 90 -2.06 7.23 -1.69
C ILE A 90 -1.35 7.60 -0.38
N ALA A 91 -0.28 8.41 -0.42
CA ALA A 91 0.55 8.71 0.75
C ALA A 91 -0.25 9.35 1.89
N LYS A 92 -1.15 10.29 1.57
CA LYS A 92 -2.04 10.90 2.57
C LYS A 92 -2.95 9.86 3.23
N GLY A 93 -3.45 8.87 2.48
CA GLY A 93 -4.27 7.79 3.03
C GLY A 93 -3.46 6.90 3.97
N ALA A 94 -2.24 6.54 3.57
CA ALA A 94 -1.32 5.77 4.42
C ALA A 94 -1.00 6.51 5.73
N SER A 95 -0.71 7.81 5.68
CA SER A 95 -0.48 8.63 6.86
C SER A 95 -1.70 8.68 7.80
N ARG A 96 -2.91 8.81 7.25
CA ARG A 96 -4.14 8.82 8.06
C ARG A 96 -4.40 7.49 8.76
N LEU A 97 -4.14 6.36 8.09
CA LEU A 97 -4.24 5.05 8.74
C LEU A 97 -3.20 4.90 9.86
N ALA A 98 -2.00 5.45 9.68
CA ALA A 98 -0.94 5.36 10.69
C ALA A 98 -1.28 6.07 12.02
N GLU A 99 -2.25 7.00 12.04
CA GLU A 99 -2.70 7.67 13.27
C GLU A 99 -3.37 6.70 14.27
N PHE A 100 -3.86 5.54 13.81
CA PHE A 100 -4.65 4.60 14.61
C PHE A 100 -3.95 3.26 14.88
N LEU A 101 -2.61 3.19 14.77
CA LEU A 101 -1.85 1.94 14.92
C LEU A 101 -1.95 1.28 16.30
N LEU A 102 -2.27 2.04 17.35
CA LEU A 102 -2.36 1.53 18.73
C LEU A 102 -3.78 1.09 19.12
N ASN A 103 -4.81 1.68 18.50
CA ASN A 103 -6.21 1.37 18.81
C ASN A 103 -7.11 1.51 17.57
N PRO A 104 -6.98 0.60 16.58
CA PRO A 104 -7.73 0.69 15.33
C PRO A 104 -9.22 0.38 15.54
N SER A 105 -10.08 1.13 14.84
CA SER A 105 -11.52 0.86 14.77
C SER A 105 -11.83 -0.15 13.67
N PRO A 106 -12.80 -1.07 13.87
CA PRO A 106 -13.28 -1.98 12.82
C PRO A 106 -13.77 -1.23 11.56
N HIS A 107 -14.18 0.03 11.70
CA HIS A 107 -14.60 0.85 10.56
C HIS A 107 -13.47 1.21 9.60
N HIS A 108 -12.20 1.06 10.00
CA HIS A 108 -11.05 1.33 9.14
C HIS A 108 -10.81 0.22 8.08
N GLN A 109 -11.51 -0.91 8.18
CA GLN A 109 -11.31 -2.09 7.33
C GLN A 109 -12.28 -2.17 6.13
N LYS A 110 -13.07 -1.12 5.86
CA LYS A 110 -14.10 -1.09 4.82
C LYS A 110 -13.58 -0.75 3.42
#